data_AF-A0A1H2FZR1-F1
#
_entry.id   AF-A0A1H2FZR1-F1
#
_cell.length_a   1.000
_cell.length_b   1.000
_cell.length_c   1.000
_cell.angle_alpha   90.00
_cell.angle_beta   90.00
_cell.angle_gamma   90.00
#
_symmetry.space_group_name_H-M   'P 1'
#
loop_
_entity.id
_entity.type
_entity.pdbx_description
1 polymer ?
#
loop_
_entity_poly.entity_id
_entity_poly.type
_entity_poly.pdbx_seq_one_letter_code
_entity_poly.pdbx_strand_id
1 'polypeptide(L)'
;MSIVSIPFNQIAFAVIDLRRTEAWWREGLGFLPAGGNRLLFRPPLSDGLVQKIPGLAMTCWCMVGRNDWAQLEMFQYEKPNSKLMADDYLPNNIGYTRCGIWVEDFDAALAQLELIGTRPLTPPIGEEGKRRVCVRNPDGVYVELMEDDPLPDKSGVGRLDCPVAIRTATMSTPDMHKSVEFVTKALGMYELPEQLHSDEHEALWGLEGARCQRKLFIGGSDNETILLEIVQYLKPRGKPLPEDYRLCDQGILNICFGDPQSGKGVYAQLAQAQEHGAVATTPKVLDMKLVGCVYVDDPLGFSYEFMWAKPGWAHKAFGFVPTRMDERPELDNQRVECSIKIAATPERLFAELGDHEGLSEWSGLGQVRLDKPGLKEPNGRFAERVVSSPVGTIREQITEWIPGQGYRYRILEGSPFVGYWGHVQLTAEKDLTRVDWIIRYRSKVPGLGGVFHKVIEGKFNAALQALKERVE
;
A
#
# COMPACT_ATOMS: atom_id res chain seq x y z
N MET A 1 -11.23 -36.54 -5.18
CA MET A 1 -11.53 -35.79 -3.93
C MET A 1 -12.37 -34.59 -4.32
N SER A 2 -13.24 -34.08 -3.45
CA SER A 2 -13.94 -32.81 -3.70
C SER A 2 -12.93 -31.67 -3.71
N ILE A 3 -13.03 -30.75 -4.67
CA ILE A 3 -12.18 -29.56 -4.73
C ILE A 3 -12.48 -28.71 -3.49
N VAL A 4 -11.43 -28.32 -2.77
CA VAL A 4 -11.48 -27.43 -1.62
C VAL A 4 -11.51 -25.99 -2.13
N SER A 5 -12.38 -25.18 -1.54
CA SER A 5 -12.41 -23.73 -1.74
C SER A 5 -12.63 -23.06 -0.39
N ILE A 6 -11.73 -22.15 -0.03
CA ILE A 6 -11.85 -21.29 1.14
C ILE A 6 -12.02 -19.83 0.67
N PRO A 7 -12.70 -18.95 1.44
CA PRO A 7 -13.03 -17.60 1.00
C PRO A 7 -11.81 -16.75 0.64
N PHE A 8 -11.91 -15.94 -0.41
CA PHE A 8 -10.97 -14.84 -0.65
C PHE A 8 -11.25 -13.71 0.34
N ASN A 9 -10.30 -13.43 1.25
CA ASN A 9 -10.52 -12.52 2.38
C ASN A 9 -9.50 -11.38 2.55
N GLN A 10 -8.31 -11.40 1.94
CA GLN A 10 -7.36 -10.26 2.10
C GLN A 10 -6.73 -9.79 0.80
N ILE A 11 -6.64 -8.47 0.62
CA ILE A 11 -5.74 -7.84 -0.37
C ILE A 11 -4.64 -7.13 0.40
N ALA A 12 -3.39 -7.52 0.17
CA ALA A 12 -2.26 -6.99 0.93
C ALA A 12 -1.39 -6.03 0.10
N PHE A 13 -0.99 -4.94 0.71
CA PHE A 13 -0.25 -3.83 0.12
C PHE A 13 1.09 -3.66 0.82
N ALA A 14 2.18 -3.59 0.05
CA ALA A 14 3.44 -3.06 0.53
C ALA A 14 3.42 -1.54 0.39
N VAL A 15 3.44 -0.84 1.52
CA VAL A 15 3.26 0.62 1.59
C VAL A 15 4.51 1.32 2.08
N ILE A 16 4.73 2.55 1.62
CA ILE A 16 5.88 3.38 1.98
C ILE A 16 5.57 4.26 3.19
N ASP A 17 4.32 4.70 3.32
CA ASP A 17 3.84 5.57 4.40
C ASP A 17 2.48 5.06 4.90
N LEU A 18 2.53 4.11 5.82
CA LEU A 18 1.35 3.42 6.35
C LEU A 18 0.31 4.38 6.94
N ARG A 19 0.75 5.42 7.65
CA ARG A 19 -0.16 6.41 8.24
C ARG A 19 -0.91 7.18 7.15
N ARG A 20 -0.24 7.58 6.06
CA ARG A 20 -0.89 8.29 4.95
C ARG A 20 -1.88 7.38 4.24
N THR A 21 -1.48 6.14 3.98
CA THR A 21 -2.33 5.19 3.25
C THR A 21 -3.52 4.73 4.09
N GLU A 22 -3.34 4.49 5.39
CA GLU A 22 -4.46 4.26 6.33
C GLU A 22 -5.43 5.43 6.35
N ALA A 23 -4.92 6.66 6.49
CA ALA A 23 -5.76 7.85 6.52
C ALA A 23 -6.53 8.03 5.22
N TRP A 24 -5.92 7.72 4.06
CA TRP A 24 -6.60 7.78 2.77
C TRP A 24 -7.76 6.78 2.68
N TRP A 25 -7.56 5.53 3.09
CA TRP A 25 -8.64 4.53 3.11
C TRP A 25 -9.76 4.91 4.09
N ARG A 26 -9.41 5.38 5.29
CA ARG A 26 -10.37 5.75 6.34
C ARG A 26 -11.13 7.02 6.02
N GLU A 27 -10.40 8.10 5.75
CA GLU A 27 -10.96 9.45 5.61
C GLU A 27 -11.48 9.68 4.20
N GLY A 28 -10.89 9.04 3.18
CA GLY A 28 -11.32 9.17 1.79
C GLY A 28 -12.51 8.30 1.44
N LEU A 29 -12.53 7.05 1.92
CA LEU A 29 -13.52 6.04 1.53
C LEU A 29 -14.37 5.51 2.70
N GLY A 30 -14.07 5.88 3.96
CA GLY A 30 -14.86 5.43 5.10
C GLY A 30 -14.58 4.00 5.56
N PHE A 31 -13.43 3.40 5.18
CA PHE A 31 -13.02 2.11 5.73
C PHE A 31 -12.88 2.19 7.25
N LEU A 32 -13.29 1.11 7.93
CA LEU A 32 -13.17 0.99 9.37
C LEU A 32 -11.80 0.41 9.72
N PRO A 33 -11.03 1.01 10.61
CA PRO A 33 -9.71 0.47 10.90
C PRO A 33 -9.82 -0.64 11.92
N ALA A 34 -9.01 -1.67 11.75
CA ALA A 34 -9.05 -2.85 12.60
C ALA A 34 -7.75 -3.08 13.39
N GLY A 35 -6.90 -2.06 13.43
CA GLY A 35 -5.63 -2.09 14.15
C GLY A 35 -4.55 -2.82 13.37
N GLY A 36 -3.52 -3.27 14.06
CA GLY A 36 -2.40 -3.92 13.42
C GLY A 36 -1.36 -4.41 14.41
N ASN A 37 -0.39 -5.14 13.90
CA ASN A 37 0.66 -5.71 14.71
C ASN A 37 2.03 -5.33 14.21
N ARG A 38 2.87 -4.93 15.15
CA ARG A 38 4.26 -4.61 14.95
C ARG A 38 5.14 -5.76 15.43
N LEU A 39 4.90 -6.25 16.65
CA LEU A 39 5.74 -7.23 17.35
C LEU A 39 5.73 -8.61 16.70
N LEU A 40 4.61 -9.05 16.13
CA LEU A 40 4.53 -10.35 15.46
C LEU A 40 5.32 -10.40 14.14
N PHE A 41 5.53 -9.25 13.48
CA PHE A 41 6.15 -9.15 12.15
C PHE A 41 7.62 -8.71 12.19
N ARG A 42 8.40 -9.31 13.10
CA ARG A 42 9.86 -9.14 13.22
C ARG A 42 10.53 -10.36 13.86
N PRO A 43 11.87 -10.49 13.80
CA PRO A 43 12.58 -11.57 14.48
C PRO A 43 12.48 -11.43 16.01
N PRO A 44 12.48 -12.55 16.75
CA PRO A 44 12.58 -13.93 16.25
C PRO A 44 11.23 -14.55 15.83
N LEU A 45 10.10 -13.83 15.97
CA LEU A 45 8.77 -14.44 15.87
C LEU A 45 8.34 -14.85 14.46
N SER A 46 8.71 -14.08 13.44
CA SER A 46 8.32 -14.31 12.03
C SER A 46 9.51 -14.45 11.07
N ASP A 47 10.72 -14.59 11.60
CA ASP A 47 11.93 -14.67 10.79
C ASP A 47 11.90 -15.88 9.83
N GLY A 48 11.86 -15.60 8.52
CA GLY A 48 11.74 -16.62 7.47
C GLY A 48 10.40 -17.39 7.45
N LEU A 49 9.44 -17.03 8.31
CA LEU A 49 8.13 -17.70 8.40
C LEU A 49 7.01 -16.95 7.66
N VAL A 50 7.29 -15.74 7.18
CA VAL A 50 6.34 -14.86 6.48
C VAL A 50 7.05 -14.28 5.24
N GLN A 51 6.36 -14.32 4.09
CA GLN A 51 6.73 -13.55 2.88
C GLN A 51 8.15 -13.75 2.30
N LYS A 52 8.81 -14.90 2.51
CA LYS A 52 10.14 -15.25 1.93
C LYS A 52 11.31 -14.32 2.25
N ILE A 53 11.19 -13.42 3.22
CA ILE A 53 12.22 -12.40 3.47
C ILE A 53 12.94 -12.69 4.80
N PRO A 54 14.20 -13.14 4.77
CA PRO A 54 14.99 -13.34 5.99
C PRO A 54 15.27 -12.02 6.71
N GLY A 55 15.18 -12.04 8.04
CA GLY A 55 15.44 -10.89 8.90
C GLY A 55 14.47 -9.74 8.69
N LEU A 56 13.28 -10.00 8.14
CA LEU A 56 12.31 -8.96 7.85
C LEU A 56 11.85 -8.29 9.14
N ALA A 57 11.73 -6.97 9.13
CA ALA A 57 11.02 -6.22 10.17
C ALA A 57 10.00 -5.30 9.52
N MET A 58 8.74 -5.37 9.95
CA MET A 58 7.67 -4.53 9.44
C MET A 58 6.60 -4.22 10.49
N THR A 59 5.70 -3.32 10.12
CA THR A 59 4.40 -3.12 10.76
C THR A 59 3.32 -3.54 9.78
N CYS A 60 2.40 -4.40 10.21
CA CYS A 60 1.17 -4.73 9.49
C CYS A 60 -0.01 -3.95 10.10
N TRP A 61 -0.91 -3.46 9.26
CA TRP A 61 -2.14 -2.78 9.66
C TRP A 61 -3.31 -3.21 8.78
N CYS A 62 -4.47 -3.37 9.39
CA CYS A 62 -5.66 -3.88 8.73
C CYS A 62 -6.79 -2.85 8.72
N MET A 63 -7.53 -2.83 7.62
CA MET A 63 -8.74 -2.05 7.42
C MET A 63 -9.84 -2.96 6.94
N VAL A 64 -11.06 -2.80 7.44
CA VAL A 64 -12.22 -3.61 7.07
C VAL A 64 -13.30 -2.72 6.44
N GLY A 65 -13.98 -3.28 5.44
CA GLY A 65 -15.18 -2.70 4.86
C GLY A 65 -16.45 -3.32 5.45
N ARG A 66 -17.52 -3.24 4.68
CA ARG A 66 -18.80 -3.91 4.92
C ARG A 66 -18.67 -5.45 4.99
N ASN A 67 -17.65 -6.02 4.35
CA ASN A 67 -17.37 -7.47 4.34
C ASN A 67 -17.06 -8.02 5.75
N ASP A 68 -17.86 -8.95 6.29
CA ASP A 68 -17.62 -9.51 7.62
C ASP A 68 -16.27 -10.22 7.75
N TRP A 69 -15.88 -10.95 6.70
CA TRP A 69 -14.64 -11.72 6.62
C TRP A 69 -13.80 -11.26 5.43
N ALA A 70 -13.49 -9.96 5.38
CA ALA A 70 -12.41 -9.48 4.52
C ALA A 70 -11.72 -8.23 5.06
N GLN A 71 -10.46 -8.03 4.66
CA GLN A 71 -9.67 -6.86 5.03
C GLN A 71 -8.68 -6.43 3.95
N LEU A 72 -8.34 -5.15 3.96
CA LEU A 72 -7.14 -4.63 3.32
C LEU A 72 -5.99 -4.70 4.35
N GLU A 73 -4.86 -5.28 3.96
CA GLU A 73 -3.67 -5.33 4.81
C GLU A 73 -2.57 -4.43 4.27
N MET A 74 -1.99 -3.59 5.10
CA MET A 74 -0.91 -2.70 4.71
C MET A 74 0.34 -3.02 5.51
N PHE A 75 1.42 -3.32 4.80
CA PHE A 75 2.72 -3.66 5.35
C PHE A 75 3.73 -2.56 5.04
N GLN A 76 4.21 -1.87 6.07
CA GLN A 76 5.34 -0.96 5.96
C GLN A 76 6.60 -1.65 6.46
N TYR A 77 7.52 -1.91 5.53
CA TYR A 77 8.77 -2.59 5.81
C TYR A 77 9.84 -1.64 6.31
N GLU A 78 10.55 -2.09 7.34
CA GLU A 78 11.72 -1.43 7.92
C GLU A 78 12.99 -2.13 7.49
N LYS A 79 12.90 -3.44 7.29
CA LYS A 79 13.96 -4.26 6.76
C LYS A 79 13.35 -5.40 5.94
N PRO A 80 13.82 -5.61 4.69
CA PRO A 80 14.51 -4.62 3.87
C PRO A 80 13.58 -3.45 3.56
N ASN A 81 14.13 -2.29 3.18
CA ASN A 81 13.30 -1.21 2.64
C ASN A 81 12.65 -1.66 1.33
N SER A 82 11.34 -1.46 1.20
CA SER A 82 10.57 -1.66 -0.04
C SER A 82 11.13 -0.82 -1.18
N LYS A 83 11.30 -1.36 -2.39
CA LYS A 83 11.55 -0.50 -3.57
C LYS A 83 10.29 0.32 -3.88
N LEU A 84 10.49 1.53 -4.39
CA LEU A 84 9.39 2.37 -4.85
C LEU A 84 8.83 1.80 -6.16
N MET A 85 7.51 1.92 -6.33
CA MET A 85 6.84 1.58 -7.58
C MET A 85 7.33 2.49 -8.71
N ALA A 86 7.57 1.93 -9.88
CA ALA A 86 7.96 2.67 -11.09
C ALA A 86 6.93 3.75 -11.46
N ASP A 87 7.39 4.92 -11.91
CA ASP A 87 6.50 6.02 -12.34
C ASP A 87 5.62 5.64 -13.54
N ASP A 88 6.10 4.73 -14.38
CA ASP A 88 5.39 4.23 -15.56
C ASP A 88 4.68 2.89 -15.31
N TYR A 89 4.42 2.56 -14.04
CA TYR A 89 3.64 1.38 -13.69
C TYR A 89 2.20 1.51 -14.21
N LEU A 90 1.82 0.56 -15.07
CA LEU A 90 0.49 0.47 -15.66
C LEU A 90 -0.15 -0.87 -15.28
N PRO A 91 -1.49 -0.95 -15.24
CA PRO A 91 -2.17 -2.16 -14.82
C PRO A 91 -2.01 -3.35 -15.77
N ASN A 92 -1.47 -3.15 -16.98
CA ASN A 92 -1.15 -4.27 -17.86
C ASN A 92 0.13 -5.01 -17.47
N ASN A 93 0.99 -4.42 -16.63
CA ASN A 93 2.18 -5.10 -16.10
C ASN A 93 1.81 -6.36 -15.33
N ILE A 94 2.67 -7.37 -15.38
CA ILE A 94 2.42 -8.65 -14.72
C ILE A 94 2.44 -8.47 -13.19
N GLY A 95 1.39 -8.95 -12.53
CA GLY A 95 1.23 -8.83 -11.07
C GLY A 95 -0.23 -8.65 -10.64
N TYR A 96 -0.44 -8.47 -9.35
CA TYR A 96 -1.70 -7.91 -8.82
C TYR A 96 -1.68 -6.40 -9.03
N THR A 97 -2.64 -5.86 -9.77
CA THR A 97 -2.51 -4.51 -10.33
C THR A 97 -3.56 -3.52 -9.87
N ARG A 98 -4.74 -4.02 -9.47
CA ARG A 98 -5.88 -3.19 -9.06
C ARG A 98 -6.64 -3.86 -7.93
N CYS A 99 -7.31 -3.05 -7.13
CA CYS A 99 -8.43 -3.50 -6.31
C CYS A 99 -9.66 -2.64 -6.59
N GLY A 100 -10.84 -3.25 -6.45
CA GLY A 100 -12.11 -2.59 -6.69
C GLY A 100 -12.96 -2.54 -5.44
N ILE A 101 -13.53 -1.36 -5.22
CA ILE A 101 -14.32 -1.00 -4.04
C ILE A 101 -15.69 -0.57 -4.52
N TRP A 102 -16.73 -1.23 -4.00
CA TRP A 102 -18.07 -0.70 -4.10
C TRP A 102 -18.27 0.40 -3.07
N VAL A 103 -18.92 1.49 -3.48
CA VAL A 103 -19.24 2.64 -2.62
C VAL A 103 -20.75 2.85 -2.57
N GLU A 104 -21.29 3.06 -1.37
CA GLU A 104 -22.73 3.24 -1.15
C GLU A 104 -23.28 4.55 -1.74
N ASP A 105 -22.50 5.63 -1.64
CA ASP A 105 -22.78 6.92 -2.25
C ASP A 105 -21.57 7.35 -3.09
N PHE A 106 -21.72 7.23 -4.41
CA PHE A 106 -20.64 7.45 -5.37
C PHE A 106 -20.16 8.89 -5.40
N ASP A 107 -21.09 9.85 -5.43
CA ASP A 107 -20.75 11.27 -5.51
C ASP A 107 -20.15 11.78 -4.19
N ALA A 108 -20.66 11.30 -3.04
CA ALA A 108 -20.07 11.61 -1.74
C ALA A 108 -18.64 11.04 -1.61
N ALA A 109 -18.39 9.82 -2.08
CA ALA A 109 -17.05 9.24 -2.08
C ALA A 109 -16.08 10.04 -2.95
N LEU A 110 -16.50 10.49 -4.15
CA LEU A 110 -15.68 11.34 -5.01
C LEU A 110 -15.38 12.70 -4.38
N ALA A 111 -16.39 13.35 -3.79
CA ALA A 111 -16.22 14.62 -3.11
C ALA A 111 -15.25 14.49 -1.93
N GLN A 112 -15.35 13.41 -1.15
CA GLN A 112 -14.47 13.16 -0.01
C GLN A 112 -13.02 12.89 -0.45
N LEU A 113 -12.82 12.14 -1.54
CA LEU A 113 -11.49 11.95 -2.12
C LEU A 113 -10.88 13.26 -2.62
N GLU A 114 -11.67 14.13 -3.26
CA GLU A 114 -11.19 15.43 -3.71
C GLU A 114 -10.77 16.32 -2.53
N LEU A 115 -11.53 16.31 -1.42
CA LEU A 115 -11.18 17.05 -0.20
C LEU A 115 -9.81 16.67 0.36
N ILE A 116 -9.41 15.41 0.22
CA ILE A 116 -8.08 14.92 0.64
C ILE A 116 -7.04 14.92 -0.49
N GLY A 117 -7.34 15.60 -1.61
CA GLY A 117 -6.40 15.84 -2.71
C GLY A 117 -6.26 14.68 -3.70
N THR A 118 -7.20 13.74 -3.74
CA THR A 118 -7.22 12.64 -4.70
C THR A 118 -8.29 12.87 -5.76
N ARG A 119 -7.90 12.79 -7.04
CA ARG A 119 -8.82 12.95 -8.17
C ARG A 119 -8.89 11.68 -9.01
N PRO A 120 -10.05 11.37 -9.62
CA PRO A 120 -10.16 10.36 -10.66
C PRO A 120 -9.17 10.58 -11.79
N LEU A 121 -8.65 9.48 -12.35
CA LEU A 121 -7.76 9.49 -13.50
C LEU A 121 -8.49 9.91 -14.79
N THR A 122 -9.80 9.68 -14.83
CA THR A 122 -10.72 10.04 -15.92
C THR A 122 -12.05 10.51 -15.33
N PRO A 123 -12.90 11.23 -16.09
CA PRO A 123 -14.30 11.38 -15.72
C PRO A 123 -14.98 10.00 -15.53
N PRO A 124 -16.06 9.91 -14.71
CA PRO A 124 -16.79 8.65 -14.56
C PRO A 124 -17.25 8.07 -15.90
N ILE A 125 -17.07 6.77 -16.08
CA ILE A 125 -17.54 6.01 -17.25
C ILE A 125 -18.76 5.19 -16.83
N GLY A 126 -19.79 5.16 -17.69
CA GLY A 126 -21.05 4.45 -17.44
C GLY A 126 -22.24 5.38 -17.19
N GLU A 127 -23.45 4.80 -17.21
CA GLU A 127 -24.69 5.50 -16.87
C GLU A 127 -24.82 5.69 -15.35
N GLU A 128 -25.60 6.68 -14.92
CA GLU A 128 -25.94 6.90 -13.50
C GLU A 128 -26.49 5.61 -12.85
N GLY A 129 -25.99 5.29 -11.67
CA GLY A 129 -26.25 4.02 -10.97
C GLY A 129 -25.31 2.88 -11.35
N LYS A 130 -24.43 3.06 -12.35
CA LYS A 130 -23.44 2.07 -12.84
C LYS A 130 -22.10 2.70 -13.18
N ARG A 131 -21.84 3.91 -12.69
CA ARG A 131 -20.60 4.64 -12.98
C ARG A 131 -19.41 3.95 -12.34
N ARG A 132 -18.27 4.07 -13.02
CA ARG A 132 -16.96 3.63 -12.53
C ARG A 132 -15.95 4.75 -12.68
N VAL A 133 -15.06 4.86 -11.68
CA VAL A 133 -13.83 5.67 -11.79
C VAL A 133 -12.65 4.85 -11.31
N CYS A 134 -11.44 5.25 -11.70
CA CYS A 134 -10.23 4.78 -11.06
C CYS A 134 -9.45 5.95 -10.46
N VAL A 135 -8.92 5.76 -9.25
CA VAL A 135 -8.03 6.68 -8.54
C VAL A 135 -6.72 5.98 -8.20
N ARG A 136 -5.72 6.75 -7.78
CA ARG A 136 -4.47 6.23 -7.23
C ARG A 136 -4.49 6.46 -5.73
N ASN A 137 -4.30 5.39 -4.95
CA ASN A 137 -4.03 5.57 -3.52
C ASN A 137 -2.64 6.23 -3.33
N PRO A 138 -2.27 6.62 -2.10
CA PRO A 138 -1.02 7.34 -1.86
C PRO A 138 0.26 6.55 -2.19
N ASP A 139 0.19 5.22 -2.28
CA ASP A 139 1.30 4.36 -2.69
C ASP A 139 1.31 4.09 -4.20
N GLY A 140 0.37 4.68 -4.95
CA GLY A 140 0.23 4.44 -6.37
C GLY A 140 -0.33 3.05 -6.67
N VAL A 141 -1.29 2.54 -5.91
CA VAL A 141 -2.10 1.41 -6.38
C VAL A 141 -3.36 1.94 -7.05
N TYR A 142 -3.77 1.30 -8.15
CA TYR A 142 -5.03 1.62 -8.82
C TYR A 142 -6.19 1.08 -8.00
N VAL A 143 -7.10 1.98 -7.62
CA VAL A 143 -8.31 1.66 -6.88
C VAL A 143 -9.50 2.04 -7.76
N GLU A 144 -10.26 1.04 -8.19
CA GLU A 144 -11.53 1.27 -8.88
C GLU A 144 -12.63 1.53 -7.84
N LEU A 145 -13.45 2.56 -8.09
CA LEU A 145 -14.71 2.76 -7.37
C LEU A 145 -15.87 2.41 -8.28
N MET A 146 -16.80 1.62 -7.76
CA MET A 146 -17.99 1.15 -8.48
C MET A 146 -19.24 1.69 -7.79
N GLU A 147 -20.09 2.35 -8.57
CA GLU A 147 -21.41 2.76 -8.12
C GLU A 147 -22.37 1.56 -8.03
N ASP A 148 -22.35 0.67 -9.02
CA ASP A 148 -23.05 -0.60 -8.95
C ASP A 148 -22.24 -1.64 -8.18
N ASP A 149 -22.91 -2.41 -7.32
CA ASP A 149 -22.27 -3.52 -6.66
C ASP A 149 -22.26 -4.75 -7.59
N PRO A 150 -21.11 -5.33 -7.95
CA PRO A 150 -21.06 -6.60 -8.68
C PRO A 150 -21.55 -7.81 -7.85
N LEU A 151 -21.75 -7.64 -6.54
CA LEU A 151 -22.28 -8.64 -5.61
C LEU A 151 -23.40 -8.02 -4.73
N PRO A 152 -24.53 -7.59 -5.30
CA PRO A 152 -25.55 -6.80 -4.58
C PRO A 152 -26.15 -7.55 -3.39
N ASP A 153 -26.32 -8.87 -3.50
CA ASP A 153 -26.82 -9.73 -2.43
C ASP A 153 -25.88 -9.76 -1.21
N LYS A 154 -24.60 -9.39 -1.38
CA LYS A 154 -23.60 -9.34 -0.31
C LYS A 154 -23.52 -7.97 0.36
N SER A 155 -24.10 -6.92 -0.22
CA SER A 155 -24.13 -5.57 0.36
C SER A 155 -25.25 -5.35 1.38
N GLY A 156 -26.28 -6.18 1.37
CA GLY A 156 -27.34 -6.16 2.38
C GLY A 156 -26.97 -6.85 3.69
N VAL A 157 -25.74 -7.38 3.80
CA VAL A 157 -25.25 -8.13 4.96
C VAL A 157 -23.87 -7.61 5.39
N GLY A 158 -23.49 -7.91 6.63
CA GLY A 158 -22.22 -7.50 7.23
C GLY A 158 -22.29 -6.16 7.97
N ARG A 159 -21.24 -5.35 7.87
CA ARG A 159 -21.11 -4.06 8.59
C ARG A 159 -21.84 -2.94 7.87
N LEU A 160 -23.14 -2.85 8.10
CA LEU A 160 -24.02 -1.86 7.44
C LEU A 160 -23.68 -0.40 7.78
N ASP A 161 -22.92 -0.16 8.84
CA ASP A 161 -22.40 1.16 9.22
C ASP A 161 -21.15 1.57 8.43
N CYS A 162 -20.59 0.68 7.60
CA CYS A 162 -19.50 0.99 6.70
C CYS A 162 -20.04 1.25 5.26
N PRO A 163 -19.70 2.39 4.64
CA PRO A 163 -20.25 2.80 3.35
C PRO A 163 -19.55 2.13 2.15
N VAL A 164 -18.59 1.22 2.39
CA VAL A 164 -17.77 0.64 1.33
C VAL A 164 -17.57 -0.86 1.52
N ALA A 165 -17.43 -1.57 0.41
CA ALA A 165 -17.11 -3.00 0.42
C ALA A 165 -15.95 -3.31 -0.54
N ILE A 166 -15.07 -4.20 -0.12
CA ILE A 166 -14.03 -4.78 -0.97
C ILE A 166 -14.74 -5.75 -1.91
N ARG A 167 -14.54 -5.59 -3.22
CA ARG A 167 -15.23 -6.42 -4.22
C ARG A 167 -14.31 -7.14 -5.16
N THR A 168 -13.16 -6.57 -5.51
CA THR A 168 -12.31 -7.19 -6.52
C THR A 168 -10.84 -7.03 -6.21
N ALA A 169 -10.06 -8.03 -6.58
CA ALA A 169 -8.65 -7.85 -6.93
C ALA A 169 -8.47 -8.25 -8.39
N THR A 170 -7.61 -7.53 -9.11
CA THR A 170 -7.28 -7.86 -10.49
C THR A 170 -5.83 -8.31 -10.62
N MET A 171 -5.63 -9.45 -11.28
CA MET A 171 -4.34 -10.03 -11.62
C MET A 171 -4.10 -9.95 -13.13
N SER A 172 -3.04 -9.26 -13.52
CA SER A 172 -2.58 -9.24 -14.91
C SER A 172 -1.59 -10.39 -15.15
N THR A 173 -1.98 -11.33 -15.99
CA THR A 173 -1.24 -12.59 -16.23
C THR A 173 -0.55 -12.63 -17.59
N PRO A 174 0.65 -13.24 -17.68
CA PRO A 174 1.29 -13.50 -18.97
C PRO A 174 0.63 -14.67 -19.72
N ASP A 175 -0.12 -15.53 -19.05
CA ASP A 175 -0.69 -16.77 -19.58
C ASP A 175 -2.06 -17.05 -18.93
N MET A 176 -3.14 -16.72 -19.66
CA MET A 176 -4.51 -16.91 -19.19
C MET A 176 -4.79 -18.39 -18.88
N HIS A 177 -4.35 -19.32 -19.72
CA HIS A 177 -4.67 -20.73 -19.55
C HIS A 177 -4.11 -21.26 -18.23
N LYS A 178 -2.83 -21.01 -17.94
CA LYS A 178 -2.20 -21.46 -16.69
C LYS A 178 -2.82 -20.80 -15.45
N SER A 179 -3.11 -19.51 -15.50
CA SER A 179 -3.75 -18.82 -14.38
C SER A 179 -5.16 -19.35 -14.11
N VAL A 180 -5.96 -19.60 -15.16
CA VAL A 180 -7.31 -20.19 -15.01
C VAL A 180 -7.22 -21.61 -14.46
N GLU A 181 -6.30 -22.43 -14.96
CA GLU A 181 -6.10 -23.78 -14.44
C GLU A 181 -5.74 -23.77 -12.96
N PHE A 182 -4.83 -22.88 -12.54
CA PHE A 182 -4.46 -22.74 -11.14
C PHE A 182 -5.64 -22.24 -10.29
N VAL A 183 -6.27 -21.13 -10.67
CA VAL A 183 -7.37 -20.53 -9.88
C VAL A 183 -8.56 -21.48 -9.75
N THR A 184 -8.87 -22.27 -10.78
CA THR A 184 -9.97 -23.25 -10.71
C THR A 184 -9.60 -24.52 -9.95
N LYS A 185 -8.45 -25.15 -10.27
CA LYS A 185 -8.10 -26.46 -9.71
C LYS A 185 -7.33 -26.37 -8.40
N ALA A 186 -6.44 -25.39 -8.28
CA ALA A 186 -5.64 -25.16 -7.09
C ALA A 186 -6.44 -24.41 -6.03
N LEU A 187 -7.15 -23.32 -6.38
CA LEU A 187 -7.89 -22.48 -5.41
C LEU A 187 -9.38 -22.82 -5.27
N GLY A 188 -9.91 -23.67 -6.15
CA GLY A 188 -11.30 -24.08 -6.12
C GLY A 188 -12.29 -22.96 -6.46
N MET A 189 -11.85 -21.91 -7.16
CA MET A 189 -12.74 -20.84 -7.61
C MET A 189 -13.50 -21.24 -8.88
N TYR A 190 -14.66 -20.62 -9.07
CA TYR A 190 -15.55 -20.85 -10.21
C TYR A 190 -15.48 -19.66 -11.15
N GLU A 191 -15.31 -19.93 -12.44
CA GLU A 191 -15.43 -18.89 -13.47
C GLU A 191 -16.89 -18.47 -13.60
N LEU A 192 -17.14 -17.16 -13.51
CA LEU A 192 -18.43 -16.57 -13.78
C LEU A 192 -18.59 -16.33 -15.29
N PRO A 193 -19.80 -16.53 -15.86
CA PRO A 193 -20.04 -16.25 -17.26
C PRO A 193 -20.04 -14.76 -17.59
N GLU A 194 -20.31 -13.90 -16.60
CA GLU A 194 -20.27 -12.45 -16.74
C GLU A 194 -18.85 -11.90 -16.72
N GLN A 195 -18.65 -10.77 -17.41
CA GLN A 195 -17.43 -9.97 -17.27
C GLN A 195 -17.70 -8.79 -16.35
N LEU A 196 -16.70 -8.47 -15.52
CA LEU A 196 -16.73 -7.27 -14.69
C LEU A 196 -16.49 -6.01 -15.52
N HIS A 197 -15.56 -6.07 -16.47
CA HIS A 197 -15.16 -4.91 -17.27
C HIS A 197 -15.38 -5.11 -18.78
N SER A 198 -15.85 -4.05 -19.43
CA SER A 198 -15.87 -3.91 -20.89
C SER A 198 -14.53 -3.39 -21.42
N ASP A 199 -14.38 -3.34 -22.75
CA ASP A 199 -13.18 -2.74 -23.38
C ASP A 199 -13.07 -1.23 -23.14
N GLU A 200 -14.21 -0.54 -22.95
CA GLU A 200 -14.23 0.90 -22.63
C GLU A 200 -13.61 1.19 -21.26
N HIS A 201 -13.79 0.29 -20.28
CA HIS A 201 -13.24 0.47 -18.94
C HIS A 201 -11.71 0.47 -18.89
N GLU A 202 -10.99 0.01 -19.92
CA GLU A 202 -9.54 0.13 -19.97
C GLU A 202 -9.06 1.60 -19.96
N ALA A 203 -9.91 2.54 -20.41
CA ALA A 203 -9.62 3.96 -20.33
C ALA A 203 -9.50 4.47 -18.88
N LEU A 204 -10.21 3.85 -17.92
CA LEU A 204 -10.21 4.25 -16.51
C LEU A 204 -8.80 4.33 -15.92
N TRP A 205 -7.89 3.50 -16.42
CA TRP A 205 -6.52 3.40 -15.93
C TRP A 205 -5.47 3.56 -17.05
N GLY A 206 -5.81 4.33 -18.09
CA GLY A 206 -4.87 4.78 -19.12
C GLY A 206 -4.49 3.73 -20.15
N LEU A 207 -5.32 2.72 -20.37
CA LEU A 207 -5.12 1.66 -21.36
C LEU A 207 -6.20 1.66 -22.45
N GLU A 208 -6.74 2.83 -22.79
CA GLU A 208 -7.74 2.97 -23.86
C GLU A 208 -7.30 2.27 -25.15
N GLY A 209 -8.21 1.47 -25.72
CA GLY A 209 -7.94 0.69 -26.93
C GLY A 209 -7.04 -0.54 -26.71
N ALA A 210 -6.73 -0.90 -25.46
CA ALA A 210 -6.04 -2.15 -25.16
C ALA A 210 -6.87 -3.35 -25.60
N ARG A 211 -6.19 -4.35 -26.16
CA ARG A 211 -6.77 -5.65 -26.46
C ARG A 211 -6.32 -6.63 -25.38
N CYS A 212 -7.27 -7.19 -24.65
CA CYS A 212 -7.00 -8.19 -23.62
C CYS A 212 -8.07 -9.28 -23.60
N GLN A 213 -7.84 -10.32 -22.82
CA GLN A 213 -8.84 -11.32 -22.44
C GLN A 213 -9.07 -11.16 -20.94
N ARG A 214 -10.33 -11.25 -20.50
CA ARG A 214 -10.72 -11.12 -19.10
C ARG A 214 -11.53 -12.34 -18.69
N LYS A 215 -11.32 -12.83 -17.47
CA LYS A 215 -12.12 -13.86 -16.82
C LYS A 215 -12.34 -13.47 -15.36
N LEU A 216 -13.56 -13.69 -14.87
CA LEU A 216 -13.98 -13.33 -13.54
C LEU A 216 -14.23 -14.59 -12.71
N PHE A 217 -13.78 -14.60 -11.46
CA PHE A 217 -13.87 -15.75 -10.59
C PHE A 217 -14.48 -15.39 -9.24
N ILE A 218 -15.25 -16.32 -8.69
CA ILE A 218 -15.76 -16.28 -7.33
C ILE A 218 -15.37 -17.57 -6.59
N GLY A 219 -15.05 -17.48 -5.30
CA GLY A 219 -14.83 -18.64 -4.46
C GLY A 219 -16.09 -19.50 -4.27
N GLY A 220 -15.90 -20.73 -3.82
CA GLY A 220 -16.95 -21.75 -3.65
C GLY A 220 -17.71 -21.72 -2.34
N SER A 221 -17.49 -20.69 -1.51
CA SER A 221 -18.10 -20.61 -0.18
C SER A 221 -19.28 -19.65 -0.19
N ASP A 222 -20.32 -19.95 0.60
CA ASP A 222 -21.49 -19.07 0.73
C ASP A 222 -21.14 -17.66 1.26
N ASN A 223 -19.98 -17.55 1.94
CA ASN A 223 -19.45 -16.34 2.53
C ASN A 223 -18.51 -15.56 1.59
N GLU A 224 -18.43 -15.93 0.31
CA GLU A 224 -17.58 -15.22 -0.63
C GLU A 224 -18.11 -13.80 -0.87
N THR A 225 -17.20 -12.83 -0.77
CA THR A 225 -17.53 -11.40 -0.91
C THR A 225 -16.55 -10.64 -1.80
N ILE A 226 -15.52 -11.33 -2.31
CA ILE A 226 -14.51 -10.77 -3.20
C ILE A 226 -14.39 -11.63 -4.46
N LEU A 227 -14.34 -10.97 -5.60
CA LEU A 227 -14.10 -11.54 -6.91
C LEU A 227 -12.62 -11.43 -7.26
N LEU A 228 -12.10 -12.41 -7.99
CA LEU A 228 -10.79 -12.33 -8.63
C LEU A 228 -10.99 -12.13 -10.12
N GLU A 229 -10.54 -11.00 -10.66
CA GLU A 229 -10.45 -10.80 -12.10
C GLU A 229 -9.04 -11.16 -12.59
N ILE A 230 -8.98 -11.95 -13.66
CA ILE A 230 -7.73 -12.26 -14.36
C ILE A 230 -7.76 -11.62 -15.74
N VAL A 231 -6.72 -10.87 -16.07
CA VAL A 231 -6.60 -10.18 -17.36
C VAL A 231 -5.29 -10.56 -18.04
N GLN A 232 -5.36 -11.02 -19.30
CA GLN A 232 -4.19 -11.18 -20.15
C GLN A 232 -4.20 -10.11 -21.24
N TYR A 233 -3.29 -9.13 -21.12
CA TYR A 233 -3.11 -8.08 -22.11
C TYR A 233 -2.34 -8.59 -23.34
N LEU A 234 -2.99 -8.52 -24.50
CA LEU A 234 -2.41 -8.91 -25.78
C LEU A 234 -1.75 -7.72 -26.50
N LYS A 235 -2.28 -6.50 -26.29
CA LYS A 235 -1.71 -5.25 -26.81
C LYS A 235 -2.22 -4.04 -26.01
N PRO A 236 -1.34 -3.15 -25.52
CA PRO A 236 0.09 -3.36 -25.35
C PRO A 236 0.35 -4.47 -24.32
N ARG A 237 1.37 -5.31 -24.57
CA ARG A 237 1.77 -6.33 -23.59
C ARG A 237 2.34 -5.65 -22.35
N GLY A 238 2.01 -6.21 -21.18
CA GLY A 238 2.59 -5.80 -19.91
C GLY A 238 4.08 -6.07 -19.80
N LYS A 239 4.77 -5.29 -18.97
CA LYS A 239 6.13 -5.63 -18.54
C LYS A 239 6.08 -6.80 -17.55
N PRO A 240 7.04 -7.75 -17.62
CA PRO A 240 7.19 -8.76 -16.57
C PRO A 240 7.58 -8.10 -15.24
N LEU A 241 7.45 -8.84 -14.14
CA LEU A 241 8.07 -8.45 -12.87
C LEU A 241 9.59 -8.30 -13.07
N PRO A 242 10.24 -7.29 -12.46
CA PRO A 242 11.70 -7.17 -12.48
C PRO A 242 12.39 -8.45 -11.96
N GLU A 243 13.55 -8.80 -12.51
CA GLU A 243 14.31 -9.99 -12.06
C GLU A 243 14.67 -9.95 -10.57
N ASP A 244 14.83 -8.74 -10.02
CA ASP A 244 15.15 -8.49 -8.62
C ASP A 244 13.93 -8.06 -7.79
N TYR A 245 12.71 -8.32 -8.27
CA TYR A 245 11.46 -8.08 -7.56
C TYR A 245 11.43 -8.84 -6.23
N ARG A 246 10.92 -8.16 -5.20
CA ARG A 246 10.68 -8.76 -3.89
C ARG A 246 9.24 -8.49 -3.50
N LEU A 247 8.65 -9.43 -2.76
CA LEU A 247 7.27 -9.31 -2.28
C LEU A 247 7.03 -8.05 -1.43
N CYS A 248 8.08 -7.52 -0.79
CA CYS A 248 8.01 -6.27 -0.03
C CYS A 248 8.09 -4.99 -0.87
N ASP A 249 8.27 -5.06 -2.19
CA ASP A 249 8.34 -3.87 -3.04
C ASP A 249 6.96 -3.22 -3.20
N GLN A 250 6.91 -1.89 -3.29
CA GLN A 250 5.67 -1.11 -3.21
C GLN A 250 4.63 -1.54 -4.24
N GLY A 251 3.42 -1.86 -3.79
CA GLY A 251 2.32 -2.34 -4.64
C GLY A 251 1.39 -3.30 -3.89
N ILE A 252 0.53 -4.01 -4.64
CA ILE A 252 -0.23 -5.15 -4.10
C ILE A 252 0.74 -6.34 -4.07
N LEU A 253 1.06 -6.84 -2.88
CA LEU A 253 2.06 -7.88 -2.71
C LEU A 253 1.48 -9.27 -2.99
N ASN A 254 0.32 -9.57 -2.42
CA ASN A 254 -0.40 -10.82 -2.61
C ASN A 254 -1.90 -10.67 -2.32
N ILE A 255 -2.63 -11.75 -2.56
CA ILE A 255 -3.99 -11.95 -2.08
C ILE A 255 -4.03 -13.15 -1.14
N CYS A 256 -5.02 -13.18 -0.25
CA CYS A 256 -5.18 -14.26 0.72
C CYS A 256 -6.52 -14.97 0.61
N PHE A 257 -6.49 -16.28 0.86
CA PHE A 257 -7.66 -17.09 1.08
C PHE A 257 -7.68 -17.60 2.54
N GLY A 258 -8.80 -17.34 3.23
CA GLY A 258 -8.87 -17.46 4.68
C GLY A 258 -10.02 -18.32 5.18
N ASP A 259 -9.73 -19.36 5.97
CA ASP A 259 -10.74 -20.14 6.70
C ASP A 259 -11.11 -19.41 8.02
N PRO A 260 -12.37 -18.96 8.19
CA PRO A 260 -12.78 -18.20 9.37
C PRO A 260 -12.95 -19.06 10.63
N GLN A 261 -12.80 -20.39 10.54
CA GLN A 261 -13.11 -21.34 11.59
C GLN A 261 -11.90 -22.15 12.06
N SER A 262 -11.07 -22.66 11.15
CA SER A 262 -9.97 -23.55 11.54
C SER A 262 -8.89 -23.71 10.47
N GLY A 263 -7.72 -24.25 10.84
CA GLY A 263 -6.67 -24.58 9.87
C GLY A 263 -7.01 -25.73 8.93
N LYS A 264 -8.12 -26.47 9.11
CA LYS A 264 -8.43 -27.66 8.28
C LYS A 264 -8.57 -27.30 6.81
N GLY A 265 -9.33 -26.24 6.49
CA GLY A 265 -9.46 -25.75 5.12
C GLY A 265 -8.12 -25.34 4.54
N VAL A 266 -7.29 -24.66 5.32
CA VAL A 266 -5.95 -24.19 4.91
C VAL A 266 -4.98 -25.32 4.58
N TYR A 267 -4.91 -26.35 5.42
CA TYR A 267 -4.04 -27.50 5.13
C TYR A 267 -4.50 -28.26 3.88
N ALA A 268 -5.82 -28.39 3.68
CA ALA A 268 -6.37 -29.03 2.50
C ALA A 268 -6.16 -28.19 1.23
N GLN A 269 -6.33 -26.87 1.34
CA GLN A 269 -6.07 -25.88 0.30
C GLN A 269 -4.58 -25.87 -0.10
N LEU A 270 -3.67 -25.94 0.88
CA LEU A 270 -2.23 -26.05 0.64
C LEU A 270 -1.88 -27.34 -0.12
N ALA A 271 -2.40 -28.49 0.32
CA ALA A 271 -2.15 -29.76 -0.36
C ALA A 271 -2.69 -29.73 -1.81
N GLN A 272 -3.91 -29.25 -2.00
CA GLN A 272 -4.51 -29.08 -3.33
C GLN A 272 -3.68 -28.15 -4.23
N ALA A 273 -3.19 -27.03 -3.68
CA ALA A 273 -2.36 -26.11 -4.45
C ALA A 273 -1.01 -26.73 -4.85
N GLN A 274 -0.38 -27.50 -3.95
CA GLN A 274 0.87 -28.20 -4.23
C GLN A 274 0.72 -29.30 -5.28
N GLU A 275 -0.40 -30.03 -5.27
CA GLU A 275 -0.75 -30.99 -6.34
C GLU A 275 -0.85 -30.32 -7.72
N HIS A 276 -1.15 -29.03 -7.75
CA HIS A 276 -1.24 -28.20 -8.95
C HIS A 276 -0.02 -27.27 -9.15
N GLY A 277 1.12 -27.63 -8.56
CA GLY A 277 2.41 -27.00 -8.83
C GLY A 277 2.73 -25.76 -7.99
N ALA A 278 1.91 -25.42 -7.00
CA ALA A 278 2.26 -24.36 -6.06
C ALA A 278 3.49 -24.75 -5.23
N VAL A 279 4.38 -23.79 -5.00
CA VAL A 279 5.56 -23.97 -4.15
C VAL A 279 5.38 -23.19 -2.86
N ALA A 280 5.38 -23.90 -1.73
CA ALA A 280 5.37 -23.27 -0.42
C ALA A 280 6.63 -22.42 -0.27
N THR A 281 6.41 -21.18 0.14
CA THR A 281 7.43 -20.16 0.15
C THR A 281 8.05 -19.94 1.53
N THR A 282 7.30 -20.34 2.56
CA THR A 282 7.75 -20.44 3.94
C THR A 282 8.14 -21.89 4.22
N PRO A 283 9.09 -22.14 5.14
CA PRO A 283 9.63 -23.49 5.38
C PRO A 283 8.59 -24.44 5.98
N LYS A 284 7.54 -23.91 6.60
CA LYS A 284 6.39 -24.64 7.15
C LYS A 284 5.21 -23.68 7.30
N VAL A 285 4.02 -24.25 7.50
CA VAL A 285 2.85 -23.51 7.97
C VAL A 285 3.17 -22.91 9.35
N LEU A 286 2.95 -21.61 9.52
CA LEU A 286 2.98 -20.96 10.82
C LEU A 286 1.68 -21.30 11.55
N ASP A 287 1.70 -22.29 12.44
CA ASP A 287 0.53 -22.73 13.19
C ASP A 287 0.63 -22.31 14.67
N MET A 288 -0.22 -21.36 15.07
CA MET A 288 -0.34 -20.89 16.45
C MET A 288 -1.65 -21.34 17.12
N LYS A 289 -2.27 -22.43 16.64
CA LYS A 289 -3.54 -23.05 17.09
C LYS A 289 -4.80 -22.20 16.87
N LEU A 290 -4.79 -20.93 17.25
CA LEU A 290 -5.91 -20.00 17.06
C LEU A 290 -5.84 -19.28 15.72
N VAL A 291 -4.65 -19.20 15.16
CA VAL A 291 -4.33 -18.51 13.92
C VAL A 291 -3.19 -19.24 13.24
N GLY A 292 -3.13 -19.14 11.93
CA GLY A 292 -1.92 -19.50 11.21
C GLY A 292 -1.98 -19.14 9.75
N CYS A 293 -0.84 -19.23 9.09
CA CYS A 293 -0.72 -18.89 7.68
C CYS A 293 0.41 -19.66 6.99
N VAL A 294 0.34 -19.68 5.67
CA VAL A 294 1.38 -20.15 4.76
C VAL A 294 1.31 -19.32 3.49
N TYR A 295 2.46 -18.97 2.93
CA TYR A 295 2.55 -18.30 1.65
C TYR A 295 2.97 -19.32 0.59
N VAL A 296 2.34 -19.30 -0.58
CA VAL A 296 2.65 -20.17 -1.72
C VAL A 296 2.81 -19.32 -2.98
N ASP A 297 3.69 -19.71 -3.89
CA ASP A 297 3.72 -19.13 -5.24
C ASP A 297 3.14 -20.14 -6.22
N ASP A 298 2.34 -19.66 -7.17
CA ASP A 298 1.85 -20.49 -8.27
C ASP A 298 2.94 -20.77 -9.32
N PRO A 299 2.67 -21.62 -10.34
CA PRO A 299 3.63 -21.90 -11.40
C PRO A 299 4.08 -20.69 -12.25
N LEU A 300 3.41 -19.55 -12.14
CA LEU A 300 3.77 -18.29 -12.82
C LEU A 300 4.47 -17.29 -11.88
N GLY A 301 4.62 -17.62 -10.60
CA GLY A 301 5.28 -16.79 -9.60
C GLY A 301 4.36 -15.78 -8.89
N PHE A 302 3.04 -15.88 -9.05
CA PHE A 302 2.09 -15.09 -8.27
C PHE A 302 2.02 -15.61 -6.84
N SER A 303 2.12 -14.71 -5.87
CA SER A 303 2.09 -15.07 -4.46
C SER A 303 0.65 -15.11 -3.93
N TYR A 304 0.36 -16.11 -3.12
CA TYR A 304 -0.90 -16.32 -2.43
C TYR A 304 -0.61 -16.61 -0.96
N GLU A 305 -1.43 -16.09 -0.06
CA GLU A 305 -1.44 -16.53 1.34
C GLU A 305 -2.65 -17.43 1.59
N PHE A 306 -2.47 -18.49 2.35
CA PHE A 306 -3.58 -19.23 2.95
C PHE A 306 -3.52 -19.07 4.46
N MET A 307 -4.61 -18.63 5.07
CA MET A 307 -4.65 -18.33 6.50
C MET A 307 -5.91 -18.84 7.18
N TRP A 308 -5.86 -18.95 8.51
CA TRP A 308 -7.07 -19.11 9.31
C TRP A 308 -6.97 -18.28 10.58
N ALA A 309 -8.11 -17.82 11.09
CA ALA A 309 -8.21 -17.32 12.45
C ALA A 309 -9.53 -17.78 13.07
N LYS A 310 -9.47 -18.29 14.29
CA LYS A 310 -10.66 -18.71 15.02
C LYS A 310 -11.48 -17.49 15.48
N PRO A 311 -12.82 -17.59 15.52
CA PRO A 311 -13.67 -16.52 16.02
C PRO A 311 -13.30 -16.06 17.42
N GLY A 312 -13.51 -14.78 17.71
CA GLY A 312 -13.21 -14.16 19.00
C GLY A 312 -11.86 -13.44 18.98
N TRP A 313 -10.96 -13.83 19.89
CA TRP A 313 -9.69 -13.11 20.10
C TRP A 313 -8.83 -13.01 18.84
N ALA A 314 -8.71 -14.10 18.06
CA ALA A 314 -7.85 -14.09 16.89
C ALA A 314 -8.40 -13.19 15.77
N HIS A 315 -9.72 -13.14 15.57
CA HIS A 315 -10.33 -12.18 14.63
C HIS A 315 -9.97 -10.73 15.01
N LYS A 316 -10.08 -10.35 16.29
CA LYS A 316 -9.69 -9.01 16.74
C LYS A 316 -8.18 -8.77 16.63
N ALA A 317 -7.35 -9.73 17.03
CA ALA A 317 -5.89 -9.56 17.07
C ALA A 317 -5.23 -9.49 15.68
N PHE A 318 -5.89 -10.05 14.65
CA PHE A 318 -5.40 -10.11 13.26
C PHE A 318 -6.21 -9.24 12.30
N GLY A 319 -6.98 -8.27 12.80
CA GLY A 319 -7.52 -7.18 11.98
C GLY A 319 -8.88 -7.41 11.35
N PHE A 320 -9.61 -8.46 11.71
CA PHE A 320 -10.95 -8.73 11.15
C PHE A 320 -12.08 -8.03 11.90
N VAL A 321 -11.78 -7.31 12.98
CA VAL A 321 -12.77 -6.58 13.79
C VAL A 321 -12.35 -5.13 13.93
N PRO A 322 -13.24 -4.16 13.63
CA PRO A 322 -12.96 -2.74 13.84
C PRO A 322 -12.44 -2.46 15.25
N THR A 323 -11.40 -1.64 15.33
CA THR A 323 -10.81 -1.18 16.58
C THR A 323 -10.94 0.34 16.64
N ARG A 324 -11.42 0.85 17.77
CA ARG A 324 -11.59 2.30 17.97
C ARG A 324 -10.26 3.04 17.85
N MET A 325 -10.29 4.29 17.39
CA MET A 325 -9.06 5.09 17.16
C MET A 325 -8.21 5.23 18.43
N ASP A 326 -8.86 5.41 19.58
CA ASP A 326 -8.23 5.61 20.90
C ASP A 326 -7.61 4.33 21.50
N GLU A 327 -8.03 3.16 21.03
CA GLU A 327 -7.49 1.86 21.46
C GLU A 327 -6.27 1.41 20.64
N ARG A 328 -5.94 2.10 19.55
CA ARG A 328 -4.92 1.65 18.61
C ARG A 328 -3.51 2.01 19.07
N PRO A 329 -2.52 1.13 18.83
CA PRO A 329 -1.13 1.49 19.01
C PRO A 329 -0.72 2.57 18.01
N GLU A 330 -0.01 3.60 18.46
CA GLU A 330 0.51 4.61 17.54
C GLU A 330 1.56 4.01 16.60
N LEU A 331 1.43 4.27 15.29
CA LEU A 331 2.34 3.78 14.24
C LEU A 331 3.76 4.36 14.38
N ASP A 332 3.82 5.66 14.64
CA ASP A 332 5.03 6.41 15.02
C ASP A 332 4.81 6.99 16.41
N ASN A 333 5.87 7.12 17.21
CA ASN A 333 5.73 7.70 18.55
C ASN A 333 6.22 9.15 18.65
N GLN A 334 6.68 9.75 17.55
CA GLN A 334 7.13 11.14 17.48
C GLN A 334 6.70 11.80 16.17
N ARG A 335 6.24 13.05 16.28
CA ARG A 335 5.95 13.95 15.17
C ARG A 335 6.50 15.33 15.53
N VAL A 336 7.29 15.91 14.64
CA VAL A 336 7.87 17.25 14.77
C VAL A 336 7.39 18.07 13.58
N GLU A 337 6.94 19.29 13.84
CA GLU A 337 6.48 20.23 12.82
C GLU A 337 7.19 21.57 13.02
N CYS A 338 8.03 21.95 12.07
CA CYS A 338 8.66 23.26 12.03
C CYS A 338 8.00 24.05 10.90
N SER A 339 7.59 25.30 11.16
CA SER A 339 6.90 26.12 10.17
C SER A 339 7.42 27.56 10.20
N ILE A 340 7.57 28.16 9.03
CA ILE A 340 7.93 29.57 8.87
C ILE A 340 7.25 30.18 7.66
N LYS A 341 7.03 31.50 7.67
CA LYS A 341 6.58 32.27 6.50
C LYS A 341 7.73 33.08 5.91
N ILE A 342 7.88 32.97 4.59
CA ILE A 342 8.98 33.59 3.85
C ILE A 342 8.41 34.41 2.69
N ALA A 343 8.91 35.62 2.50
CA ALA A 343 8.56 36.56 1.42
C ALA A 343 9.21 36.15 0.09
N ALA A 344 8.91 34.94 -0.37
CA ALA A 344 9.36 34.39 -1.63
C ALA A 344 8.27 33.50 -2.25
N THR A 345 8.28 33.37 -3.57
CA THR A 345 7.37 32.48 -4.31
C THR A 345 7.66 31.00 -3.98
N PRO A 346 6.66 30.10 -4.01
CA PRO A 346 6.87 28.66 -3.82
C PRO A 346 7.92 28.08 -4.77
N GLU A 347 7.99 28.53 -6.02
CA GLU A 347 8.95 28.06 -7.02
C GLU A 347 10.40 28.39 -6.62
N ARG A 348 10.64 29.62 -6.12
CA ARG A 348 11.94 30.05 -5.63
C ARG A 348 12.38 29.23 -4.41
N LEU A 349 11.48 29.01 -3.46
CA LEU A 349 11.76 28.22 -2.26
C LEU A 349 12.00 26.75 -2.60
N PHE A 350 11.21 26.20 -3.53
CA PHE A 350 11.40 24.86 -4.03
C PHE A 350 12.76 24.67 -4.71
N ALA A 351 13.23 25.66 -5.47
CA ALA A 351 14.56 25.61 -6.09
C ALA A 351 15.68 25.53 -5.04
N GLU A 352 15.59 26.29 -3.95
CA GLU A 352 16.59 26.26 -2.86
C GLU A 352 16.51 24.98 -2.02
N LEU A 353 15.30 24.54 -1.66
CA LEU A 353 15.08 23.31 -0.88
C LEU A 353 15.40 22.05 -1.70
N GLY A 354 15.12 22.10 -3.00
CA GLY A 354 15.33 21.02 -3.94
C GLY A 354 16.76 20.89 -4.46
N ASP A 355 17.61 21.89 -4.24
CA ASP A 355 19.06 21.77 -4.43
C ASP A 355 19.68 21.00 -3.26
N HIS A 356 19.64 19.67 -3.35
CA HIS A 356 20.04 18.80 -2.25
C HIS A 356 21.49 18.98 -1.83
N GLU A 357 22.43 19.10 -2.78
CA GLU A 357 23.84 19.30 -2.43
C GLU A 357 24.07 20.72 -1.90
N GLY A 358 23.36 21.71 -2.45
CA GLY A 358 23.35 23.09 -1.95
C GLY A 358 22.85 23.24 -0.51
N LEU A 359 22.00 22.32 0.00
CA LEU A 359 21.62 22.28 1.42
C LEU A 359 22.83 22.25 2.35
N SER A 360 23.97 21.71 1.91
CA SER A 360 25.21 21.63 2.69
C SER A 360 25.75 23.00 3.10
N GLU A 361 25.46 24.04 2.31
CA GLU A 361 26.03 25.37 2.50
C GLU A 361 25.30 26.16 3.59
N TRP A 362 24.01 25.88 3.80
CA TRP A 362 23.15 26.78 4.59
C TRP A 362 22.25 26.08 5.61
N SER A 363 21.85 24.82 5.41
CA SER A 363 20.82 24.19 6.24
C SER A 363 21.27 23.84 7.66
N GLY A 364 22.59 23.71 7.88
CA GLY A 364 23.13 23.21 9.15
C GLY A 364 22.79 21.73 9.44
N LEU A 365 22.21 21.00 8.48
CA LEU A 365 21.80 19.60 8.65
C LEU A 365 22.94 18.60 8.42
N GLY A 366 24.01 19.01 7.74
CA GLY A 366 25.18 18.21 7.42
C GLY A 366 25.62 18.40 5.97
N GLN A 367 26.68 17.69 5.57
CA GLN A 367 27.11 17.64 4.19
C GLN A 367 26.22 16.64 3.43
N VAL A 368 25.58 17.12 2.37
CA VAL A 368 24.69 16.33 1.52
C VAL A 368 25.39 16.04 0.19
N ARG A 369 25.39 14.78 -0.22
CA ARG A 369 25.90 14.34 -1.52
C ARG A 369 24.86 13.47 -2.21
N LEU A 370 24.61 13.73 -3.49
CA LEU A 370 23.76 12.86 -4.29
C LEU A 370 24.51 11.55 -4.61
N ASP A 371 23.91 10.41 -4.31
CA ASP A 371 24.52 9.09 -4.54
C ASP A 371 23.89 8.36 -5.72
N LYS A 372 22.57 8.52 -5.88
CA LYS A 372 21.82 8.01 -7.02
C LYS A 372 20.86 9.11 -7.50
N PRO A 373 20.89 9.49 -8.79
CA PRO A 373 19.95 10.47 -9.30
C PRO A 373 18.52 9.91 -9.34
N GLY A 374 17.55 10.81 -9.23
CA GLY A 374 16.14 10.52 -9.49
C GLY A 374 15.88 10.19 -10.97
N LEU A 375 14.66 9.73 -11.26
CA LEU A 375 14.34 9.20 -12.59
C LEU A 375 14.14 10.31 -13.64
N LYS A 376 13.32 11.32 -13.34
CA LYS A 376 13.00 12.44 -14.24
C LYS A 376 13.89 13.65 -13.99
N GLU A 377 14.10 13.98 -12.71
CA GLU A 377 14.98 15.05 -12.26
C GLU A 377 16.07 14.46 -11.36
N PRO A 378 17.33 14.93 -11.42
CA PRO A 378 18.41 14.38 -10.60
C PRO A 378 18.13 14.37 -9.09
N ASN A 379 17.49 15.42 -8.56
CA ASN A 379 17.08 15.49 -7.15
C ASN A 379 15.64 15.00 -6.91
N GLY A 380 14.94 14.56 -7.96
CA GLY A 380 13.53 14.20 -7.91
C GLY A 380 13.25 12.84 -7.27
N ARG A 381 12.04 12.32 -7.50
CA ARG A 381 11.63 10.99 -7.02
C ARG A 381 12.65 9.92 -7.43
N PHE A 382 12.88 8.95 -6.53
CA PHE A 382 13.93 7.91 -6.58
C PHE A 382 15.35 8.37 -6.28
N ALA A 383 15.62 9.68 -6.19
CA ALA A 383 16.95 10.14 -5.82
C ALA A 383 17.33 9.60 -4.44
N GLU A 384 18.57 9.12 -4.31
CA GLU A 384 19.16 8.76 -3.04
C GLU A 384 20.33 9.66 -2.74
N ARG A 385 20.37 10.19 -1.53
CA ARG A 385 21.41 11.11 -1.07
C ARG A 385 21.97 10.63 0.26
N VAL A 386 23.24 10.96 0.48
CA VAL A 386 23.94 10.71 1.73
C VAL A 386 24.05 12.02 2.48
N VAL A 387 23.64 12.03 3.75
CA VAL A 387 23.80 13.17 4.65
C VAL A 387 24.80 12.78 5.74
N SER A 388 25.96 13.45 5.76
CA SER A 388 27.05 13.22 6.70
C SER A 388 27.13 14.36 7.72
N SER A 389 27.18 14.00 8.99
CA SER A 389 27.30 14.93 10.11
C SER A 389 28.25 14.37 11.18
N PRO A 390 28.69 15.17 12.17
CA PRO A 390 29.55 14.67 13.25
C PRO A 390 28.93 13.51 14.06
N VAL A 391 27.60 13.33 14.02
CA VAL A 391 26.89 12.28 14.77
C VAL A 391 26.65 11.01 13.93
N GLY A 392 27.07 11.00 12.67
CA GLY A 392 26.93 9.85 11.79
C GLY A 392 26.53 10.22 10.37
N THR A 393 26.40 9.19 9.54
CA THR A 393 25.99 9.29 8.15
C THR A 393 24.68 8.54 7.95
N ILE A 394 23.73 9.18 7.28
CA ILE A 394 22.44 8.60 6.91
C ILE A 394 22.29 8.59 5.40
N ARG A 395 21.55 7.60 4.89
CA ARG A 395 21.14 7.53 3.49
C ARG A 395 19.64 7.78 3.40
N GLU A 396 19.26 8.75 2.58
CA GLU A 396 17.86 9.14 2.36
C GLU A 396 17.43 8.83 0.93
N GLN A 397 16.13 8.59 0.75
CA GLN A 397 15.52 8.43 -0.57
C GLN A 397 14.31 9.33 -0.70
N ILE A 398 14.21 10.03 -1.83
CA ILE A 398 13.05 10.84 -2.20
C ILE A 398 11.93 9.94 -2.71
N THR A 399 10.76 10.04 -2.08
CA THR A 399 9.59 9.19 -2.34
C THR A 399 8.50 9.90 -3.12
N GLU A 400 8.45 11.23 -3.04
CA GLU A 400 7.52 12.10 -3.76
C GLU A 400 8.21 13.43 -4.06
N TRP A 401 7.92 13.99 -5.23
CA TRP A 401 8.53 15.23 -5.71
C TRP A 401 7.52 16.00 -6.54
N ILE A 402 7.06 17.15 -6.03
CA ILE A 402 6.05 17.98 -6.69
C ILE A 402 6.60 19.41 -6.77
N PRO A 403 7.13 19.83 -7.94
CA PRO A 403 7.64 21.17 -8.14
C PRO A 403 6.68 22.26 -7.67
N GLY A 404 7.22 23.22 -6.89
CA GLY A 404 6.46 24.34 -6.32
C GLY A 404 5.57 23.98 -5.11
N GLN A 405 5.37 22.70 -4.80
CA GLN A 405 4.55 22.27 -3.65
C GLN A 405 5.38 21.59 -2.55
N GLY A 406 6.49 20.93 -2.91
CA GLY A 406 7.38 20.29 -1.96
C GLY A 406 7.73 18.84 -2.31
N TYR A 407 8.31 18.12 -1.35
CA TYR A 407 8.77 16.75 -1.55
C TYR A 407 8.76 15.94 -0.26
N ARG A 408 8.79 14.61 -0.41
CA ARG A 408 8.86 13.66 0.69
C ARG A 408 10.08 12.78 0.56
N TYR A 409 10.61 12.37 1.70
CA TYR A 409 11.77 11.50 1.77
C TYR A 409 11.70 10.59 2.99
N ARG A 410 12.47 9.51 2.95
CA ARG A 410 12.65 8.57 4.05
C ARG A 410 14.12 8.28 4.27
N ILE A 411 14.48 7.83 5.47
CA ILE A 411 15.81 7.29 5.72
C ILE A 411 15.82 5.79 5.41
N LEU A 412 16.75 5.36 4.56
CA LEU A 412 16.99 3.96 4.24
C LEU A 412 17.86 3.27 5.31
N GLU A 413 18.93 3.94 5.76
CA GLU A 413 19.90 3.37 6.71
C GLU A 413 20.70 4.45 7.44
N GLY A 414 21.45 4.03 8.47
CA GLY A 414 22.39 4.88 9.22
C GLY A 414 21.80 5.69 10.37
N SER A 415 20.47 5.69 10.57
CA SER A 415 19.83 6.48 11.62
C SER A 415 19.47 5.69 12.89
N PRO A 416 19.35 6.35 14.06
CA PRO A 416 18.77 5.78 15.27
C PRO A 416 17.24 5.68 15.20
N PHE A 417 16.64 5.86 14.02
CA PHE A 417 15.20 5.94 13.81
C PHE A 417 14.69 4.77 13.00
N VAL A 418 13.40 4.49 13.17
CA VAL A 418 12.64 3.51 12.43
C VAL A 418 11.43 4.21 11.83
N GLY A 419 11.08 3.88 10.58
CA GLY A 419 9.96 4.51 9.89
C GLY A 419 10.14 6.03 9.73
N TYR A 420 11.40 6.51 9.68
CA TYR A 420 11.65 7.93 9.51
C TYR A 420 11.09 8.40 8.18
N TRP A 421 10.30 9.45 8.26
CA TRP A 421 9.68 10.10 7.13
C TRP A 421 9.77 11.61 7.32
N GLY A 422 10.15 12.32 6.26
CA GLY A 422 10.19 13.77 6.20
C GLY A 422 9.36 14.30 5.04
N HIS A 423 8.71 15.44 5.25
CA HIS A 423 7.89 16.12 4.26
C HIS A 423 8.11 17.62 4.35
N VAL A 424 8.56 18.17 3.23
CA VAL A 424 8.62 19.60 3.02
C VAL A 424 7.40 19.99 2.21
N GLN A 425 6.60 20.92 2.72
CA GLN A 425 5.40 21.42 2.07
C GLN A 425 5.47 22.93 1.94
N LEU A 426 5.12 23.44 0.76
CA LEU A 426 5.06 24.84 0.41
C LEU A 426 3.61 25.21 0.14
N THR A 427 3.10 26.18 0.90
CA THR A 427 1.73 26.69 0.73
C THR A 427 1.79 28.18 0.44
N ALA A 428 1.35 28.58 -0.75
CA ALA A 428 1.25 29.99 -1.10
C ALA A 428 0.21 30.71 -0.21
N GLU A 429 0.60 31.85 0.35
CA GLU A 429 -0.24 32.70 1.22
C GLU A 429 -0.08 34.18 0.82
N LYS A 430 -0.84 34.63 -0.19
CA LYS A 430 -0.75 36.00 -0.74
C LYS A 430 0.70 36.33 -1.16
N ASP A 431 1.36 37.25 -0.46
CA ASP A 431 2.72 37.72 -0.74
C ASP A 431 3.80 36.90 -0.01
N LEU A 432 3.39 35.87 0.74
CA LEU A 432 4.28 34.98 1.50
C LEU A 432 4.08 33.53 1.04
N THR A 433 5.04 32.68 1.33
CA THR A 433 4.88 31.23 1.29
C THR A 433 5.11 30.67 2.69
N ARG A 434 4.18 29.84 3.16
CA ARG A 434 4.37 29.04 4.37
C ARG A 434 5.15 27.78 4.01
N VAL A 435 6.28 27.57 4.70
CA VAL A 435 7.13 26.39 4.56
C VAL A 435 6.93 25.54 5.80
N ASP A 436 6.37 24.35 5.62
CA ASP A 436 6.17 23.36 6.67
C ASP A 436 7.16 22.21 6.48
N TRP A 437 7.99 21.93 7.49
CA TRP A 437 8.89 20.78 7.52
C TRP A 437 8.44 19.81 8.60
N ILE A 438 7.79 18.72 8.16
CA ILE A 438 7.13 17.74 9.02
C ILE A 438 7.97 16.47 9.05
N ILE A 439 8.26 15.98 10.25
CA ILE A 439 9.06 14.77 10.47
C ILE A 439 8.28 13.82 11.36
N ARG A 440 8.26 12.53 10.99
CA ARG A 440 7.72 11.45 11.80
C ARG A 440 8.76 10.35 11.93
N TYR A 441 8.83 9.75 13.12
CA TYR A 441 9.75 8.64 13.36
C TYR A 441 9.38 7.86 14.61
N ARG A 442 10.02 6.70 14.74
CA ARG A 442 10.16 5.98 16.00
C ARG A 442 11.62 5.88 16.43
N SER A 443 11.89 6.16 17.69
CA SER A 443 13.24 5.92 18.26
C SER A 443 13.54 4.42 18.36
N LYS A 444 14.71 3.98 17.87
CA LYS A 444 15.24 2.62 18.12
C LYS A 444 15.56 2.42 19.60
N VAL A 445 15.94 3.50 20.28
CA VAL A 445 16.35 3.47 21.68
C VAL A 445 15.16 3.87 22.57
N PRO A 446 14.70 2.99 23.47
CA PRO A 446 13.63 3.31 24.41
C PRO A 446 13.94 4.57 25.22
N GLY A 447 12.92 5.41 25.46
CA GLY A 447 13.05 6.63 26.27
C GLY A 447 13.67 7.84 25.58
N LEU A 448 14.39 7.68 24.46
CA LEU A 448 15.05 8.81 23.77
C LEU A 448 14.15 9.57 22.79
N GLY A 449 12.89 9.14 22.59
CA GLY A 449 11.96 9.75 21.62
C GLY A 449 11.83 11.28 21.79
N GLY A 450 11.52 11.73 23.00
CA GLY A 450 11.35 13.16 23.31
C GLY A 450 12.66 13.97 23.34
N VAL A 451 13.81 13.31 23.57
CA VAL A 451 15.12 13.96 23.45
C VAL A 451 15.41 14.25 21.98
N PHE A 452 15.25 13.23 21.12
CA PHE A 452 15.40 13.41 19.68
C PHE A 452 14.42 14.44 19.12
N HIS A 453 13.22 14.54 19.68
CA HIS A 453 12.21 15.52 19.26
C HIS A 453 12.77 16.93 19.37
N LYS A 454 13.25 17.32 20.56
CA LYS A 454 13.81 18.65 20.81
C LYS A 454 15.01 18.96 19.92
N VAL A 455 15.87 17.95 19.69
CA VAL A 455 17.05 18.11 18.83
C VAL A 455 16.64 18.33 17.37
N ILE A 456 15.71 17.54 16.86
CA ILE A 456 15.17 17.67 15.49
C ILE A 456 14.49 19.03 15.35
N GLU A 457 13.56 19.36 16.24
CA GLU A 457 12.84 20.64 16.23
C GLU A 457 13.79 21.83 16.17
N GLY A 458 14.80 21.87 17.05
CA GLY A 458 15.80 22.94 17.05
C GLY A 458 16.60 23.04 15.75
N LYS A 459 17.08 21.91 15.21
CA LYS A 459 17.84 21.88 13.96
C LYS A 459 17.01 22.32 12.76
N PHE A 460 15.78 21.83 12.63
CA PHE A 460 14.93 22.15 11.48
C PHE A 460 14.34 23.56 11.57
N ASN A 461 14.08 24.09 12.77
CA ASN A 461 13.78 25.51 12.95
C ASN A 461 14.96 26.40 12.53
N ALA A 462 16.19 26.05 12.91
CA ALA A 462 17.38 26.78 12.48
C ALA A 462 17.58 26.72 10.96
N ALA A 463 17.37 25.55 10.34
CA ALA A 463 17.43 25.38 8.89
C ALA A 463 16.40 26.27 8.17
N LEU A 464 15.15 26.31 8.66
CA LEU A 464 14.11 27.16 8.09
C LEU A 464 14.41 28.66 8.24
N GLN A 465 15.04 29.08 9.35
CA GLN A 465 15.50 30.46 9.51
C GLN A 465 16.64 30.79 8.53
N ALA A 466 17.62 29.90 8.37
CA ALA A 466 18.69 30.08 7.40
C ALA A 466 18.18 30.14 5.95
N LEU A 467 17.14 29.36 5.61
CA LEU A 467 16.45 29.47 4.32
C LEU A 467 15.85 30.86 4.14
N LYS A 468 15.16 31.38 5.16
CA LYS A 468 14.56 32.72 5.14
C LYS A 468 15.62 33.80 4.91
N GLU A 469 16.70 33.79 5.67
CA GLU A 469 17.83 34.73 5.53
C GLU A 469 18.55 34.65 4.17
N ARG A 470 18.45 33.52 3.47
CA ARG A 470 19.09 33.31 2.17
C ARG A 470 18.25 33.89 1.02
N VAL A 471 16.93 33.96 1.17
CA VAL A 471 16.01 34.32 0.09
C VAL A 471 15.33 35.68 0.30
N GLU A 472 15.26 36.17 1.54
CA GLU A 472 14.92 37.55 1.91
C GLU A 472 16.18 38.38 2.07
#